data_AF-A0A540UKW7-F1
#
_entry.id   AF-A0A540UKW7-F1
#
_cell.length_a   1.000
_cell.length_b   1.000
_cell.length_c   1.000
_cell.angle_alpha   90.00
_cell.angle_beta   90.00
_cell.angle_gamma   90.00
#
_symmetry.space_group_name_H-M   'P 1'
#
loop_
_entity.id
_entity.type
_entity.pdbx_description
1 polymer ?
#
loop_
_entity_poly.entity_id
_entity_poly.type
_entity_poly.pdbx_seq_one_letter_code
_entity_poly.pdbx_strand_id
1 'polypeptide(L)'
;HASVRLAVNADVLVHEATYGKGDEQIARKHGHSTNMEAAQVAKDAGVKQLLLNHISPRFLSKDISKLRNDASKVFENVHIVKDLEEIEL
;
A
#
# COMPACT_ATOMS: atom_id res chain seq x y z
N HIS A 1 4.48 -15.41 0.16
CA HIS A 1 5.07 -14.34 -0.69
C HIS A 1 6.40 -13.87 -0.11
N ALA A 2 7.41 -13.58 -0.94
CA ALA A 2 8.70 -13.07 -0.47
C ALA A 2 8.54 -11.74 0.30
N SER A 3 7.64 -10.87 -0.15
CA SER A 3 7.33 -9.57 0.48
C SER A 3 6.96 -9.70 1.96
N VAL A 4 6.08 -10.64 2.30
CA VAL A 4 5.70 -10.90 3.71
C VAL A 4 6.92 -11.29 4.54
N ARG A 5 7.74 -12.23 4.05
CA ARG A 5 8.94 -12.68 4.78
C ARG A 5 9.96 -11.56 5.00
N LEU A 6 10.12 -10.67 4.02
CA LEU A 6 11.04 -9.53 4.11
C LEU A 6 10.55 -8.45 5.06
N ALA A 7 9.24 -8.38 5.31
CA ALA A 7 8.60 -7.35 6.13
C ALA A 7 8.25 -7.80 7.56
N VAL A 8 8.53 -9.05 7.95
CA VAL A 8 8.07 -9.61 9.23
C VAL A 8 8.48 -8.71 10.41
N ASN A 9 7.48 -8.28 11.18
CA ASN A 9 7.61 -7.46 12.39
C ASN A 9 8.35 -6.13 12.20
N ALA A 10 8.44 -5.60 10.97
CA ALA A 10 8.98 -4.27 10.74
C ALA A 10 8.11 -3.20 11.41
N ASP A 11 8.73 -2.14 11.93
CA ASP A 11 7.97 -0.98 12.43
C ASP A 11 7.18 -0.34 11.29
N VAL A 12 7.83 -0.15 10.13
CA VAL A 12 7.21 0.43 8.94
C VAL A 12 7.50 -0.41 7.71
N LEU A 13 6.45 -0.66 6.92
CA LEU A 13 6.54 -1.18 5.57
C LEU A 13 6.21 -0.06 4.57
N VAL A 14 7.17 0.27 3.72
CA VAL A 14 6.90 1.05 2.50
C VAL A 14 6.59 0.08 1.37
N HIS A 15 5.41 0.19 0.77
CA HIS A 15 4.98 -0.71 -0.29
C HIS A 15 4.34 0.07 -1.44
N GLU A 16 4.63 -0.32 -2.67
CA GLU A 16 3.97 0.26 -3.83
C GLU A 16 2.48 -0.10 -3.87
N ALA A 17 1.66 0.85 -4.32
CA ALA A 17 0.24 0.66 -4.56
C ALA A 17 -0.19 1.37 -5.85
N THR A 18 0.48 1.02 -6.95
CA THR A 18 0.26 1.63 -8.27
C THR A 18 -1.21 1.55 -8.70
N TYR A 19 -1.90 0.48 -8.31
CA TYR A 19 -3.29 0.20 -8.68
C TYR A 19 -4.24 0.18 -7.48
N GLY A 20 -5.54 0.31 -7.76
CA GLY A 20 -6.59 0.29 -6.74
C GLY A 20 -7.29 -1.06 -6.65
N LYS A 21 -8.23 -1.16 -5.71
CA LYS A 21 -9.13 -2.32 -5.59
C LYS A 21 -9.87 -2.60 -6.90
N GLY A 22 -9.85 -3.85 -7.37
CA GLY A 22 -10.49 -4.29 -8.62
C GLY A 22 -9.57 -4.25 -9.85
N ASP A 23 -8.34 -3.73 -9.70
CA ASP A 23 -7.34 -3.66 -10.78
C ASP A 23 -6.28 -4.79 -10.67
N GLU A 24 -6.54 -5.87 -9.94
CA GLU A 24 -5.53 -6.90 -9.61
C GLU A 24 -4.93 -7.55 -10.87
N GLN A 25 -5.74 -7.74 -11.92
CA GLN A 25 -5.27 -8.32 -13.18
C GLN A 25 -4.30 -7.40 -13.92
N ILE A 26 -4.60 -6.09 -13.99
CA ILE A 26 -3.73 -5.14 -14.68
C ILE A 26 -2.47 -4.85 -13.87
N ALA A 27 -2.59 -4.79 -12.54
CA ALA A 27 -1.46 -4.70 -11.63
C ALA A 27 -0.48 -5.85 -11.88
N ARG A 28 -0.96 -7.09 -11.83
CA ARG A 28 -0.15 -8.29 -12.09
C ARG A 28 0.47 -8.29 -13.48
N LYS A 29 -0.28 -7.89 -14.52
CA LYS A 29 0.22 -7.83 -15.90
C LYS A 29 1.38 -6.85 -16.05
N HIS A 30 1.37 -5.76 -15.31
CA HIS A 30 2.42 -4.74 -15.33
C HIS A 30 3.50 -4.96 -14.26
N GLY A 31 3.41 -6.04 -13.47
CA GLY A 31 4.37 -6.33 -12.40
C GLY A 31 4.23 -5.42 -11.18
N HIS A 32 3.06 -4.83 -10.98
CA HIS A 32 2.72 -3.93 -9.87
C HIS A 32 1.75 -4.55 -8.88
N SER A 33 1.51 -3.83 -7.77
CA SER A 33 0.55 -4.22 -6.74
C SER A 33 -0.63 -3.25 -6.66
N THR A 34 -1.74 -3.75 -6.14
CA THR A 34 -2.87 -2.94 -5.68
C THR A 34 -2.68 -2.49 -4.23
N ASN A 35 -3.38 -1.43 -3.84
CA ASN A 35 -3.49 -1.00 -2.44
C ASN A 35 -4.01 -2.11 -1.50
N MET A 36 -4.87 -2.99 -2.01
CA MET A 36 -5.43 -4.13 -1.26
C MET A 36 -4.36 -5.20 -0.98
N GLU A 37 -3.53 -5.51 -1.97
CA GLU A 37 -2.44 -6.48 -1.83
C GLU A 37 -1.37 -5.95 -0.89
N ALA A 38 -1.00 -4.67 -0.98
CA ALA A 38 -0.06 -4.03 -0.06
C ALA A 38 -0.57 -4.10 1.40
N ALA A 39 -1.86 -3.83 1.62
CA ALA A 39 -2.49 -3.93 2.94
C ALA A 39 -2.51 -5.37 3.47
N GLN A 40 -2.74 -6.36 2.60
CA GLN A 40 -2.68 -7.76 2.98
C GLN A 40 -1.25 -8.17 3.38
N VAL A 41 -0.23 -7.72 2.65
CA VAL A 41 1.18 -7.97 3.01
C VAL A 41 1.50 -7.37 4.38
N ALA A 42 1.08 -6.13 4.65
CA ALA A 42 1.29 -5.49 5.95
C ALA A 42 0.66 -6.28 7.10
N LYS A 43 -0.61 -6.68 6.92
CA LYS A 43 -1.33 -7.50 7.89
C LYS A 43 -0.64 -8.83 8.16
N ASP A 44 -0.27 -9.55 7.11
CA ASP A 44 0.32 -10.88 7.22
C ASP A 44 1.74 -10.83 7.80
N ALA A 45 2.47 -9.73 7.55
CA ALA A 45 3.80 -9.51 8.08
C ALA A 45 3.82 -8.98 9.54
N GLY A 46 2.67 -8.56 10.08
CA GLY A 46 2.59 -8.03 11.45
C GLY A 46 3.33 -6.71 11.64
N VAL A 47 3.37 -5.85 10.60
CA VAL A 47 4.02 -4.54 10.70
C VAL A 47 3.20 -3.55 11.51
N LYS A 48 3.82 -2.50 12.07
CA LYS A 48 3.09 -1.49 12.85
C LYS A 48 2.45 -0.41 11.97
N GLN A 49 3.04 -0.09 10.82
CA GLN A 49 2.54 0.92 9.88
C GLN A 49 2.80 0.55 8.43
N LEU A 50 1.86 0.89 7.55
CA LEU A 50 1.97 0.74 6.11
C LEU A 50 1.99 2.12 5.45
N LEU A 51 3.06 2.40 4.71
CA LEU A 51 3.21 3.58 3.86
C LEU A 51 3.04 3.16 2.40
N LEU A 52 1.98 3.64 1.76
CA LEU A 52 1.70 3.41 0.34
C LEU A 52 2.34 4.49 -0.51
N ASN A 53 3.16 4.08 -1.48
CA ASN A 53 3.80 4.99 -2.44
C ASN A 53 3.57 4.53 -3.89
N HIS A 54 4.24 5.21 -4.84
CA HIS A 54 4.23 4.87 -6.27
C HIS A 54 2.81 4.76 -6.85
N ILE A 55 1.96 5.74 -6.51
CA ILE A 55 0.56 5.76 -6.92
C ILE A 55 0.46 6.20 -8.39
N SER A 56 -0.35 5.49 -9.19
CA SER A 56 -0.54 5.87 -10.59
C SER A 56 -1.13 7.28 -10.72
N PRO A 57 -0.60 8.12 -11.63
CA PRO A 57 -1.05 9.52 -11.80
C PRO A 57 -2.50 9.65 -12.30
N ARG A 58 -3.14 8.54 -12.70
CA ARG A 58 -4.56 8.52 -13.07
C ARG A 58 -5.51 8.70 -11.90
N PHE A 59 -5.04 8.52 -10.66
CA PHE A 59 -5.84 8.72 -9.46
C PHE A 59 -5.84 10.21 -9.07
N LEU A 60 -7.02 10.82 -9.01
CA LEU A 60 -7.19 12.19 -8.53
C LEU A 60 -7.30 12.21 -7.00
N SER A 61 -7.29 13.40 -6.39
CA SER A 61 -7.30 13.54 -4.91
C SER A 61 -8.42 12.77 -4.21
N LYS A 62 -9.63 12.71 -4.81
CA LYS A 62 -10.76 11.91 -4.28
C LYS A 62 -10.49 10.40 -4.31
N ASP A 63 -9.73 9.95 -5.30
CA ASP A 63 -9.39 8.55 -5.49
C ASP A 63 -8.27 8.14 -4.54
N ILE A 64 -7.33 9.04 -4.23
CA ILE A 64 -6.29 8.82 -3.21
C ILE A 64 -6.92 8.52 -1.84
N SER A 65 -7.89 9.32 -1.40
CA SER A 65 -8.60 9.06 -0.14
C SER A 65 -9.32 7.71 -0.17
N LYS A 66 -9.88 7.32 -1.32
CA LYS A 66 -10.51 6.01 -1.50
C LYS A 66 -9.49 4.87 -1.40
N LEU A 67 -8.31 5.00 -2.00
CA LEU A 67 -7.23 4.00 -1.91
C LEU A 67 -6.83 3.75 -0.45
N ARG A 68 -6.64 4.83 0.33
CA ARG A 68 -6.35 4.72 1.77
C ARG A 68 -7.50 4.00 2.49
N ASN A 69 -8.73 4.45 2.28
CA ASN A 69 -9.90 3.88 2.95
C ASN A 69 -10.11 2.40 2.60
N ASP A 70 -9.85 1.99 1.37
CA ASP A 70 -9.97 0.59 0.97
C ASP A 70 -8.86 -0.28 1.59
N ALA A 71 -7.62 0.20 1.61
CA ALA A 71 -6.51 -0.47 2.30
C ALA A 71 -6.76 -0.56 3.83
N SER A 72 -7.32 0.50 4.42
CA SER A 72 -7.67 0.57 5.85
C SER A 72 -8.72 -0.47 6.29
N LYS A 73 -9.50 -1.04 5.35
CA LYS A 73 -10.41 -2.16 5.65
C LYS A 73 -9.68 -3.48 5.88
N VAL A 74 -8.41 -3.58 5.47
CA VAL A 74 -7.58 -4.79 5.62
C VAL A 74 -6.55 -4.59 6.74
N PHE A 75 -5.92 -3.41 6.81
CA PHE A 75 -4.89 -3.07 7.79
C PHE A 75 -5.12 -1.64 8.28
N GLU A 76 -5.20 -1.39 9.58
CA GLU A 76 -5.69 -0.11 10.11
C GLU A 76 -4.72 1.07 9.86
N ASN A 77 -3.43 0.90 10.17
CA ASN A 77 -2.46 1.99 10.16
C ASN A 77 -1.84 2.24 8.77
N VAL A 78 -2.65 2.77 7.86
CA VAL A 78 -2.25 3.06 6.47
C VAL A 78 -2.12 4.56 6.24
N HIS A 79 -1.03 4.96 5.60
CA HIS A 79 -0.80 6.31 5.11
C HIS A 79 -0.37 6.28 3.65
N ILE A 80 -0.85 7.24 2.85
CA ILE A 80 -0.36 7.44 1.47
C ILE A 80 0.62 8.60 1.54
N VAL A 81 1.87 8.32 1.22
CA VAL A 81 2.93 9.33 1.29
C VAL A 81 2.85 10.29 0.10
N LYS A 82 3.34 11.51 0.31
CA LYS A 82 3.47 12.55 -0.71
C LYS A 82 4.93 12.80 -1.03
N ASP A 83 5.15 13.45 -2.17
CA ASP A 83 6.47 13.92 -2.56
C ASP A 83 7.08 14.79 -1.44
N LEU A 84 8.32 14.47 -1.07
CA LEU A 84 9.11 15.16 -0.04
C LEU A 84 8.55 15.07 1.38
N GLU A 85 7.61 14.15 1.65
CA GLU A 85 7.10 13.92 3.00
C GLU A 85 8.12 13.15 3.87
N GLU A 86 8.35 13.64 5.07
CA GLU A 86 9.17 12.98 6.10
C GLU A 86 8.26 12.30 7.13
N ILE A 87 8.63 11.08 7.53
CA ILE A 87 7.92 10.29 8.54
C ILE A 87 8.91 9.95 9.65
N GLU A 88 8.59 10.34 10.88
CA GLU A 88 9.34 9.96 12.08
C GLU A 88 8.90 8.58 12.57
N LEU A 89 9.85 7.79 13.08
CA LEU A 89 9.67 6.41 13.53
C LEU A 89 9.77 6.27 15.05
#